data_AF-A0A521K369-F1
#
_entry.id   AF-A0A521K369-F1
#
_cell.length_a   1.000
_cell.length_b   1.000
_cell.length_c   1.000
_cell.angle_alpha   90.00
_cell.angle_beta   90.00
_cell.angle_gamma   90.00
#
_symmetry.space_group_name_H-M   'P 1'
#
loop_
_entity.id
_entity.type
_entity.pdbx_description
1 polymer ?
#
loop_
_entity_poly.entity_id
_entity_poly.type
_entity_poly.pdbx_seq_one_letter_code
_entity_poly.pdbx_strand_id
1 'polypeptide(L)'
;MAGLQGWLLPGVLATLVLLAIGLSLGQGLLQGERVAYERGVAIATLHYHCRGVFPSARYLERAFSWGDPKTCAELQQVDEKPRP
;
A
#
# COMPACT_ATOMS: atom_id res chain seq x y z
N MET A 1 -4.07 19.51 -49.41
CA MET A 1 -3.78 19.62 -47.97
C MET A 1 -4.40 18.42 -47.22
N ALA A 2 -3.92 17.20 -47.48
CA ALA A 2 -4.53 15.96 -46.94
C ALA A 2 -3.55 15.11 -46.10
N GLY A 3 -2.36 15.64 -45.79
CA GLY A 3 -1.29 14.90 -45.10
C GLY A 3 -1.24 15.07 -43.59
N LEU A 4 -1.78 16.17 -43.03
CA LEU A 4 -1.69 16.43 -41.59
C LEU A 4 -2.77 15.72 -40.75
N GLN A 5 -3.95 15.46 -41.31
CA GLN A 5 -5.06 14.86 -40.57
C GLN A 5 -4.90 13.34 -40.33
N GLY A 6 -4.19 12.63 -41.21
CA GLY A 6 -3.97 11.18 -41.08
C GLY A 6 -3.05 10.78 -39.94
N TRP A 7 -2.18 11.68 -39.47
CA TRP A 7 -1.19 11.42 -38.41
C TRP A 7 -1.63 11.92 -37.03
N LEU A 8 -2.62 12.83 -36.97
CA LEU A 8 -3.14 13.37 -35.72
C LEU A 8 -3.92 12.33 -34.92
N LEU A 9 -4.74 11.52 -35.59
CA LEU A 9 -5.53 10.44 -34.97
C LEU A 9 -4.67 9.41 -34.22
N PRO A 10 -3.64 8.79 -34.81
CA PRO A 10 -2.78 7.84 -34.10
C PRO A 10 -1.94 8.51 -33.00
N GLY A 11 -1.53 9.78 -33.17
CA GLY A 11 -0.81 10.53 -32.15
C GLY A 11 -1.65 10.84 -30.91
N VAL A 12 -2.91 11.23 -31.11
CA VAL A 12 -3.88 11.44 -30.03
C VAL A 12 -4.21 10.13 -29.32
N LEU A 13 -4.37 9.02 -30.07
CA LEU A 13 -4.59 7.71 -29.49
C LEU A 13 -3.40 7.25 -28.63
N ALA A 14 -2.16 7.42 -29.12
CA ALA A 14 -0.96 7.07 -28.38
C ALA A 14 -0.81 7.89 -27.09
N THR A 15 -1.09 9.19 -27.14
CA THR A 15 -1.06 10.05 -25.94
C THR A 15 -2.14 9.67 -24.93
N LEU A 16 -3.36 9.37 -25.38
CA LEU A 16 -4.44 8.89 -24.51
C LEU A 16 -4.10 7.55 -23.84
N VAL A 17 -3.49 6.62 -24.57
CA VAL A 17 -3.04 5.33 -24.01
C VAL A 17 -1.96 5.54 -22.95
N LEU A 18 -0.96 6.38 -23.23
CA LEU A 18 0.09 6.71 -22.26
C LEU A 18 -0.48 7.38 -21.00
N LEU A 19 -1.45 8.27 -21.16
CA LEU A 19 -2.11 8.95 -20.05
C LEU A 19 -2.94 7.98 -19.21
N ALA A 20 -3.66 7.05 -19.84
CA ALA A 20 -4.40 5.99 -19.17
C ALA A 20 -3.47 5.06 -18.36
N ILE A 21 -2.34 4.65 -18.93
CA ILE A 21 -1.33 3.85 -18.23
C ILE A 21 -0.78 4.62 -17.02
N GLY A 22 -0.40 5.88 -17.21
CA GLY A 22 0.12 6.74 -16.13
C GLY A 22 -0.88 6.90 -14.97
N LEU A 23 -2.16 7.14 -15.28
CA LEU A 23 -3.22 7.22 -14.29
C LEU A 23 -3.43 5.89 -13.56
N SER A 24 -3.40 4.77 -14.29
CA SER A 24 -3.61 3.43 -13.71
C SER A 24 -2.49 3.06 -12.73
N LEU A 25 -1.23 3.34 -13.09
CA LEU A 25 -0.08 3.13 -12.22
C LEU A 25 -0.12 4.06 -11.00
N GLY A 26 -0.44 5.34 -11.21
CA GLY A 26 -0.57 6.31 -10.12
C GLY A 26 -1.65 5.95 -9.12
N GLN A 27 -2.83 5.52 -9.60
CA GLN A 27 -3.91 5.03 -8.74
C GLN A 27 -3.52 3.75 -8.00
N GLY A 28 -2.84 2.82 -8.67
CA GLY A 28 -2.36 1.58 -8.05
C GLY A 28 -1.37 1.84 -6.90
N LEU A 29 -0.43 2.78 -7.09
CA LEU A 29 0.53 3.18 -6.06
C LEU A 29 -0.17 3.82 -4.86
N LEU A 30 -1.05 4.80 -5.10
CA LEU A 30 -1.81 5.46 -4.04
C LEU A 30 -2.68 4.48 -3.25
N GLN A 31 -3.29 3.51 -3.93
CA GLN A 31 -4.09 2.48 -3.29
C GLN A 31 -3.21 1.54 -2.44
N GLY A 32 -2.01 1.19 -2.91
CA GLY A 32 -1.04 0.40 -2.15
C GLY A 32 -0.58 1.09 -0.88
N GLU A 33 -0.20 2.38 -0.97
CA GLU A 33 0.20 3.17 0.20
C GLU A 33 -0.93 3.30 1.21
N ARG A 34 -2.15 3.53 0.74
CA ARG A 34 -3.33 3.60 1.60
C ARG A 34 -3.58 2.29 2.35
N VAL A 35 -3.49 1.15 1.67
CA VAL A 35 -3.69 -0.16 2.31
C VAL A 35 -2.61 -0.43 3.36
N ALA A 36 -1.35 -0.08 3.09
CA ALA A 36 -0.26 -0.21 4.06
C ALA A 36 -0.49 0.68 5.29
N TYR A 37 -0.94 1.92 5.08
CA TYR A 37 -1.29 2.84 6.15
C TYR A 37 -2.45 2.33 7.01
N GLU A 38 -3.55 1.92 6.40
CA GLU A 38 -4.72 1.38 7.11
C GLU A 38 -4.38 0.13 7.93
N ARG A 39 -3.56 -0.77 7.36
CA ARG A 39 -3.03 -1.94 8.09
C ARG A 39 -2.16 -1.52 9.27
N GLY A 40 -1.25 -0.57 9.08
CA GLY A 40 -0.39 -0.05 10.14
C GLY A 40 -1.17 0.58 11.29
N VAL A 41 -2.19 1.39 10.99
CA VAL A 41 -3.08 1.98 11.98
C VAL A 41 -3.84 0.91 12.75
N ALA A 42 -4.35 -0.12 12.08
CA ALA A 42 -5.06 -1.22 12.74
C ALA A 42 -4.14 -1.96 13.73
N ILE A 43 -2.90 -2.28 13.32
CA ILE A 43 -1.91 -2.94 14.20
C ILE A 43 -1.53 -2.03 15.36
N ALA A 44 -1.31 -0.74 15.12
CA ALA A 44 -0.97 0.22 16.18
C ALA A 44 -2.10 0.40 17.20
N THR A 45 -3.34 0.41 16.73
CA THR A 45 -4.52 0.49 17.60
C THR A 45 -4.66 -0.78 18.43
N LEU A 46 -4.47 -1.95 17.83
CA LEU A 46 -4.46 -3.22 18.55
C LEU A 46 -3.35 -3.27 19.60
N HIS A 47 -2.14 -2.84 19.25
CA HIS A 47 -1.01 -2.78 20.17
C HIS A 47 -1.28 -1.84 21.34
N TYR A 48 -1.86 -0.67 21.09
CA TYR A 48 -2.29 0.23 22.15
C TYR A 48 -3.37 -0.42 23.02
N HIS A 49 -4.34 -1.12 22.43
CA HIS A 49 -5.39 -1.80 23.19
C HIS A 49 -4.86 -2.92 24.09
N CYS A 50 -3.93 -3.73 23.59
CA CYS A 50 -3.39 -4.89 24.31
C CYS A 50 -2.27 -4.53 25.30
N ARG A 51 -1.44 -3.51 25.00
CA ARG A 51 -0.24 -3.14 25.78
C ARG A 51 -0.35 -1.78 26.48
N GLY A 52 -1.33 -0.95 26.12
CA GLY A 52 -1.48 0.42 26.63
C GLY A 52 -0.49 1.42 26.04
N VAL A 53 0.31 1.04 25.04
CA VAL A 53 1.34 1.89 24.43
C VAL A 53 1.34 1.75 22.91
N PHE A 54 1.71 2.82 22.20
CA PHE A 54 1.90 2.75 20.76
C PHE A 54 3.14 1.93 20.40
N PRO A 55 3.09 1.14 19.31
CA PRO A 55 4.23 0.33 18.91
C PRO A 55 5.34 1.20 18.31
N SER A 56 6.57 0.67 18.34
CA SER A 56 7.68 1.25 17.58
C SER A 56 7.55 0.94 16.09
N ALA A 57 8.24 1.72 15.24
CA ALA A 57 8.29 1.45 13.79
C ALA A 57 8.85 0.03 13.48
N ARG A 58 9.90 -0.39 14.19
CA ARG A 58 10.46 -1.75 14.07
C ARG A 58 9.46 -2.85 14.43
N TYR A 59 8.55 -2.57 15.36
CA TYR A 59 7.50 -3.52 15.70
C TYR A 59 6.50 -3.64 14.55
N LEU A 60 6.05 -2.52 13.97
CA LEU A 60 5.14 -2.52 12.82
C LEU A 60 5.73 -3.27 11.62
N GLU A 61 7.00 -3.06 11.31
CA GLU A 61 7.72 -3.81 10.27
C GLU A 61 7.69 -5.32 10.52
N ARG A 62 7.89 -5.75 11.77
CA ARG A 62 7.78 -7.16 12.15
C ARG A 62 6.36 -7.69 12.00
N ALA A 63 5.37 -6.93 12.48
CA ALA A 63 3.96 -7.31 12.42
C ALA A 63 3.48 -7.47 10.96
N PHE A 64 3.92 -6.58 10.06
CA PHE A 64 3.65 -6.73 8.62
C PHE A 64 4.25 -8.02 8.05
N SER A 65 5.47 -8.38 8.47
CA SER A 65 6.10 -9.64 8.01
C SER A 65 5.45 -10.91 8.57
N TRP A 66 4.69 -10.81 9.65
CA TRP A 66 3.99 -11.94 10.29
C TRP A 66 2.57 -12.17 9.80
N GLY A 67 1.98 -11.22 9.06
CA GLY A 67 0.62 -11.35 8.51
C GLY A 67 -0.46 -10.53 9.23
N ASP A 68 -0.07 -9.42 9.86
CA ASP A 68 -0.96 -8.44 10.51
C ASP A 68 -1.80 -9.02 11.66
N PRO A 69 -1.28 -9.04 12.91
CA PRO A 69 -2.00 -9.60 14.04
C PRO A 69 -3.37 -8.92 14.24
N LYS A 70 -4.39 -9.73 14.52
CA LYS A 70 -5.79 -9.31 14.76
C LYS A 70 -6.20 -9.48 16.22
N THR A 71 -5.47 -10.29 16.99
CA THR A 71 -5.75 -10.53 18.40
C THR A 71 -4.54 -10.18 19.30
N CYS A 72 -4.79 -9.96 20.59
CA CYS A 72 -3.70 -9.73 21.55
C CYS A 72 -2.76 -10.95 21.68
N ALA A 73 -3.27 -12.17 21.49
CA ALA A 73 -2.45 -13.38 21.51
C ALA A 73 -1.50 -13.45 20.32
N GLU A 74 -1.98 -13.13 19.11
CA GLU A 74 -1.13 -13.05 17.91
C GLU A 74 -0.10 -11.93 18.03
N LEU A 75 -0.51 -10.79 18.59
CA LEU A 75 0.36 -9.66 18.88
C LEU A 75 1.52 -10.07 19.79
N GLN A 76 1.22 -10.83 20.86
CA GLN A 76 2.23 -11.36 21.77
C GLN A 76 3.22 -12.30 21.07
N GLN A 77 2.79 -13.07 20.08
CA GLN A 77 3.70 -13.94 19.29
C GLN A 77 4.71 -13.10 18.47
N VAL A 78 4.28 -11.95 17.95
CA VAL A 78 5.17 -11.01 17.23
C VAL A 78 6.19 -10.36 18.18
N ASP A 79 5.80 -10.10 19.43
CA ASP A 79 6.69 -9.58 20.48
C ASP A 79 7.76 -10.60 20.88
N GLU A 80 7.32 -11.84 21.17
CA GLU A 80 8.15 -12.89 21.80
C GLU A 80 9.06 -13.61 20.81
N LYS A 81 8.67 -13.69 19.54
CA LYS A 81 9.42 -14.42 18.52
C LYS A 81 10.09 -13.44 17.56
N PRO A 82 11.42 -13.23 17.65
CA PRO A 82 12.17 -12.79 16.49
C PRO A 82 11.88 -13.80 15.37
N ARG A 83 11.68 -13.30 14.15
CA ARG A 83 11.27 -14.07 12.95
C ARG A 83 12.00 -15.45 12.87
N PRO A 84 11.36 -16.54 12.38
CA PRO A 84 12.13 -17.68 11.89
C PRO A 84 13.14 -17.25 10.81
#